data_AF-A0A6F8TB37-F1
#
_entry.id   AF-A0A6F8TB37-F1
#
_cell.length_a   1.000
_cell.length_b   1.000
_cell.length_c   1.000
_cell.angle_alpha   90.00
_cell.angle_beta   90.00
_cell.angle_gamma   90.00
#
_symmetry.space_group_name_H-M   'P 1'
#
loop_
_entity.id
_entity.type
_entity.pdbx_description
1 polymer ?
#
loop_
_entity_poly.entity_id
_entity_poly.type
_entity_poly.pdbx_seq_one_letter_code
_entity_poly.pdbx_strand_id
1 'polypeptide(L)' 'MLNHHDKLTIRMIEQQMKVLHQKKASDAEMLETLSDFAPDVKYILAAGGIKEIRLCLKDNPFFAYFVSLAQGKKPRAVKV' A
#
# COMPACT_ATOMS: atom_id res chain seq x y z
N MET A 1 13.98 -2.71 10.13
CA MET A 1 13.84 -4.01 9.41
C MET A 1 12.39 -4.41 9.55
N LEU A 2 11.70 -4.72 8.46
CA LEU A 2 10.26 -5.01 8.49
C LEU A 2 10.00 -6.29 9.29
N ASN A 3 9.23 -6.17 10.35
CA ASN A 3 8.90 -7.30 11.22
C ASN A 3 7.82 -8.19 10.56
N HIS A 4 7.44 -9.29 11.22
CA HIS A 4 6.43 -10.20 10.69
C HIS A 4 5.05 -9.53 10.54
N HIS A 5 4.65 -8.73 11.52
CA HIS A 5 3.39 -8.00 11.51
C HIS A 5 3.34 -7.01 10.34
N ASP A 6 4.39 -6.21 10.13
CA ASP A 6 4.50 -5.27 9.01
C ASP A 6 4.28 -5.98 7.66
N LYS A 7 4.90 -7.14 7.49
CA LYS A 7 4.77 -7.95 6.26
C LYS A 7 3.36 -8.50 6.07
N LEU A 8 2.67 -8.87 7.14
CA LEU A 8 1.27 -9.30 7.08
C LEU A 8 0.36 -8.13 6.70
N THR A 9 0.54 -6.97 7.33
CA THR A 9 -0.22 -5.75 7.00
C THR A 9 -0.04 -5.36 5.54
N ILE A 10 1.20 -5.37 5.03
CA ILE A 10 1.50 -5.09 3.62
C ILE A 10 0.76 -6.06 2.70
N ARG A 11 0.83 -7.37 2.97
CA ARG A 11 0.17 -8.40 2.14
C ARG A 11 -1.35 -8.26 2.15
N MET A 12 -1.93 -7.93 3.30
CA MET A 12 -3.37 -7.72 3.42
C MET A 12 -3.80 -6.51 2.59
N ILE A 13 -3.11 -5.37 2.72
CA ILE A 13 -3.41 -4.17 1.94
C ILE A 13 -3.24 -4.44 0.44
N GLU A 14 -2.17 -5.14 0.04
CA GLU A 14 -1.93 -5.56 -1.35
C GLU A 14 -3.13 -6.34 -1.91
N GLN A 15 -3.64 -7.33 -1.18
CA GLN A 15 -4.79 -8.13 -1.62
C GLN A 15 -6.09 -7.31 -1.66
N GLN A 16 -6.36 -6.48 -0.65
CA GLN A 16 -7.57 -5.66 -0.61
C GLN A 16 -7.58 -4.64 -1.75
N MET A 17 -6.47 -3.94 -1.97
CA MET A 17 -6.32 -3.01 -3.08
C MET A 17 -6.48 -3.70 -4.44
N LYS A 18 -5.92 -4.89 -4.60
CA LYS A 18 -6.11 -5.70 -5.82
C LYS A 18 -7.58 -6.01 -6.07
N VAL A 19 -8.33 -6.43 -5.04
CA VAL A 19 -9.77 -6.72 -5.15
C VAL A 19 -10.56 -5.46 -5.50
N LEU A 20 -10.29 -4.33 -4.83
CA LEU A 20 -10.95 -3.05 -5.11
C LEU A 20 -10.68 -2.57 -6.54
N HIS A 21 -9.44 -2.70 -7.00
CA HIS A 21 -9.06 -2.36 -8.36
C HIS A 21 -9.75 -3.25 -9.40
N GLN A 22 -9.87 -4.57 -9.15
CA GLN A 22 -10.63 -5.48 -10.01
C GLN A 22 -12.12 -5.14 -10.05
N LYS A 23 -12.67 -4.64 -8.94
CA LYS A 23 -14.05 -4.12 -8.86
C LYS A 23 -14.22 -2.73 -9.47
N LYS A 24 -13.15 -2.13 -10.01
CA LYS A 24 -13.14 -0.77 -10.57
C LYS A 24 -13.58 0.30 -9.56
N ALA A 25 -13.29 0.08 -8.28
CA ALA A 25 -13.46 1.12 -7.27
C ALA A 25 -12.62 2.35 -7.65
N SER A 26 -13.13 3.53 -7.33
CA SER A 26 -12.40 4.78 -7.50
C SER A 26 -11.27 4.92 -6.47
N ASP A 27 -10.30 5.78 -6.77
CA ASP A 27 -9.21 6.09 -5.83
C ASP A 27 -9.74 6.59 -4.47
N ALA A 28 -10.83 7.36 -4.48
CA ALA A 28 -11.48 7.86 -3.28
C ALA A 28 -12.07 6.71 -2.43
N GLU A 29 -12.80 5.79 -3.06
CA GLU A 29 -13.37 4.61 -2.38
C GLU A 29 -12.27 3.69 -1.84
N MET A 30 -11.17 3.51 -2.57
CA MET A 30 -10.02 2.71 -2.10
C MET A 30 -9.36 3.35 -0.88
N LEU A 31 -9.16 4.67 -0.91
CA LEU A 31 -8.59 5.42 0.20
C LEU A 31 -9.50 5.37 1.43
N GLU A 32 -10.80 5.57 1.25
CA GLU A 32 -11.81 5.50 2.32
C GLU A 32 -11.82 4.12 2.96
N THR A 33 -11.91 3.05 2.14
CA THR A 33 -11.98 1.65 2.60
C THR A 33 -10.77 1.23 3.43
N LEU A 34 -9.59 1.76 3.13
CA LEU A 34 -8.34 1.37 3.79
C LEU A 34 -7.74 2.48 4.64
N SER A 35 -8.50 3.53 4.92
CA SER A 35 -8.04 4.72 5.65
C SER A 35 -7.51 4.39 7.05
N ASP A 36 -8.10 3.40 7.72
CA ASP A 36 -7.67 2.90 9.04
C ASP A 36 -6.25 2.31 9.03
N PHE A 37 -5.72 1.90 7.87
CA PHE A 37 -4.37 1.38 7.73
C PHE A 37 -3.33 2.47 7.41
N ALA A 38 -3.74 3.71 7.16
CA ALA A 38 -2.80 4.81 6.87
C ALA A 38 -1.76 5.04 8.00
N PRO A 39 -2.11 4.96 9.30
CA PRO A 39 -1.14 5.05 10.38
C PRO A 39 -0.10 3.93 10.34
N ASP A 40 -0.52 2.68 10.11
CA ASP A 40 0.37 1.52 10.01
C ASP A 40 1.33 1.68 8.83
N VAL A 41 0.83 2.11 7.67
CA VAL A 41 1.67 2.37 6.49
C VAL A 41 2.71 3.43 6.78
N LYS A 42 2.35 4.52 7.47
CA LYS A 42 3.30 5.55 7.87
C LYS A 42 4.39 4.98 8.78
N TYR A 43 4.02 4.13 9.73
CA TYR A 43 4.97 3.47 10.64
C TYR A 43 5.90 2.51 9.89
N ILE A 44 5.35 1.65 9.04
CA ILE A 44 6.10 0.68 8.21
C ILE A 44 7.16 1.39 7.36
N LEU A 45 6.77 2.48 6.68
CA LEU A 45 7.68 3.26 5.83
C LEU A 45 8.80 3.94 6.63
N ALA A 46 8.54 4.30 7.90
CA ALA A 46 9.53 4.90 8.79
C ALA A 46 10.45 3.86 9.45
N ALA A 47 9.94 2.67 9.75
CA ALA A 47 10.65 1.60 10.44
C ALA A 47 11.54 0.75 9.51
N GLY A 48 11.22 0.70 8.22
CA GLY A 48 12.00 -0.03 7.23
C GLY A 48 13.23 0.74 6.75
N GLY A 49 14.31 0.01 6.44
CA GLY A 49 15.46 0.62 5.77
C GLY A 49 15.11 1.02 4.33
N ILE A 50 15.70 2.09 3.80
CA ILE A 50 15.40 2.61 2.44
C ILE A 50 15.42 1.51 1.37
N LYS A 51 16.43 0.62 1.41
CA LYS A 51 16.55 -0.50 0.45
C LYS A 51 15.43 -1.53 0.60
N GLU A 52 15.06 -1.85 1.83
CA GLU A 52 14.02 -2.85 2.16
C GLU A 52 12.63 -2.34 1.78
N ILE A 53 12.31 -1.08 2.10
CA ILE A 53 11.07 -0.43 1.67
C ILE A 53 10.98 -0.35 0.14
N ARG A 54 12.08 0.00 -0.53
CA ARG A 54 12.09 0.06 -2.00
C ARG A 54 11.81 -1.30 -2.64
N LEU A 55 12.37 -2.37 -2.08
CA LEU A 55 12.09 -3.74 -2.54
C LEU A 55 10.62 -4.10 -2.27
N CYS A 56 10.13 -3.82 -1.06
CA CYS A 56 8.75 -4.09 -0.67
C CYS A 56 7.73 -3.41 -1.59
N LEU A 57 7.92 -2.13 -1.91
CA LEU A 57 7.04 -1.38 -2.81
C LEU A 57 7.13 -1.89 -4.26
N LYS A 58 8.28 -2.44 -4.67
CA LYS A 58 8.45 -3.04 -6.00
C LYS A 58 7.70 -4.38 -6.09
N ASP A 59 7.76 -5.19 -5.04
CA ASP A 59 7.17 -6.53 -5.00
C ASP A 59 5.65 -6.51 -4.74
N ASN A 60 5.11 -5.39 -4.23
CA ASN A 60 3.70 -5.21 -3.89
C ASN A 60 3.16 -3.94 -4.58
N PRO A 61 2.82 -4.01 -5.88
CA PRO A 61 2.45 -2.84 -6.67
C PRO A 61 1.12 -2.19 -6.23
N PHE A 62 0.16 -2.95 -5.73
CA PHE A 62 -1.12 -2.40 -5.25
C PHE A 62 -0.96 -1.70 -3.89
N PHE A 63 -0.09 -2.22 -3.03
CA PHE A 63 0.35 -1.56 -1.81
C PHE A 63 1.08 -0.27 -2.13
N ALA A 64 1.99 -0.27 -3.12
CA ALA A 64 2.68 0.95 -3.55
C ALA A 64 1.71 2.00 -4.13
N TYR A 65 0.64 1.55 -4.80
CA TYR A 65 -0.44 2.42 -5.24
C TYR A 65 -1.16 3.08 -4.06
N PHE A 66 -1.57 2.29 -3.07
CA PHE A 66 -2.18 2.79 -1.83
C PHE A 66 -1.27 3.78 -1.09
N VAL A 67 0.02 3.47 -0.94
CA VAL A 67 1.01 4.37 -0.33
C VAL A 67 1.06 5.72 -1.07
N SER A 68 0.96 5.71 -2.40
CA SER A 68 0.94 6.94 -3.20
C SER A 68 -0.32 7.75 -2.96
N LEU A 69 -1.49 7.10 -2.94
CA LEU A 69 -2.78 7.71 -2.63
C LEU A 69 -2.79 8.33 -1.21
N ALA A 70 -2.37 7.57 -0.20
CA ALA A 70 -2.31 8.01 1.19
C ALA A 70 -1.35 9.18 1.42
N GLN A 71 -0.34 9.34 0.56
CA GLN A 71 0.58 10.49 0.59
C GLN A 71 0.07 11.69 -0.21
N GLY A 72 -1.12 11.62 -0.82
CA GLY A 72 -1.64 12.65 -1.73
C GLY A 72 -0.81 12.79 -3.01
N LYS A 73 0.00 11.78 -3.36
CA LYS A 73 0.81 11.78 -4.58
C LYS A 73 0.00 11.18 -5.72
N LYS A 74 0.17 11.72 -6.93
CA LYS A 74 -0.46 11.16 -8.13
C LYS A 74 0.03 9.72 -8.32
N PRO A 75 -0.84 8.72 -8.17
CA PRO A 75 -0.40 7.34 -8.15
C PRO A 75 -0.01 6.89 -9.57
N ARG A 76 0.97 6.00 -9.67
CA ARG A 76 1.35 5.42 -10.97
C ARG A 76 0.35 4.32 -11.32
N ALA A 77 -0.22 4.35 -12.53
CA ALA A 77 -1.18 3.34 -12.98
C ALA A 77 -0.61 1.92 -12.79
N VAL A 78 -1.35 1.07 -12.07
CA VAL A 78 -1.00 -0.34 -11.91
C VAL A 78 -1.45 -1.08 -13.17
N LYS A 79 -0.51 -1.69 -13.89
CA LYS A 79 -0.83 -2.58 -15.01
C LYS A 79 -1.18 -3.95 -14.42
N VAL A 80 -2.41 -4.40 -14.68
CA VAL A 80 -2.93 -5.73 -14.34
C VAL A 80 -2.47 -6.75 -15.36
#